data_AF-A0A7C5M860-F1
#
_entry.id   AF-A0A7C5M860-F1
#
_cell.length_a   1.000
_cell.length_b   1.000
_cell.length_c   1.000
_cell.angle_alpha   90.00
_cell.angle_beta   90.00
_cell.angle_gamma   90.00
#
_symmetry.space_group_name_H-M   'P 1'
#
loop_
_entity.id
_entity.type
_entity.pdbx_description
1 polymer ?
#
loop_
_entity_poly.entity_id
_entity_poly.type
_entity_poly.pdbx_seq_one_letter_code
_entity_poly.pdbx_strand_id
1 'polypeptide(L)'
;MCRRLWSSAAMMLVAITGALAWGDGPVVLLTNDSVLYGTATRERDQWVVELTRGGRVVLPKRDVLARFPSMAEAFAWRQARLDPQNTDAWLSLGFWALRHNYPEGAAKVLRSQRVSGRMDARFAALQEQLRRHVTSASPSPRGSVSPQTGLSWKEVPLAERRFFFDRVEPVLLQRCGMVGCHGPGGDFAFRLLPPHPTERKQSSTSLHNLRTTLRQVDPRTPSASRLADFATRAHAATLTSPPLSPEDPEWKVLAEWLTRLSTPRPDLPEKMLPDTVGPTVLSQLPTPEVPRHFEGSSRPVRSRDPY
;
A
#
# COMPACT_ATOMS: atom_id res chain seq x y z
N MET A 1 56.22 12.15 -25.80
CA MET A 1 56.57 12.59 -24.44
C MET A 1 55.52 13.61 -23.99
N CYS A 2 54.66 13.23 -23.05
CA CYS A 2 54.60 13.75 -21.66
C CYS A 2 53.66 14.97 -21.54
N ARG A 3 52.44 14.79 -21.01
CA ARG A 3 52.01 14.78 -19.57
C ARG A 3 51.72 16.21 -19.07
N ARG A 4 50.44 16.55 -18.79
CA ARG A 4 49.74 16.57 -17.46
C ARG A 4 50.11 17.84 -16.63
N LEU A 5 49.22 18.73 -16.15
CA LEU A 5 48.21 18.62 -15.06
C LEU A 5 47.45 19.99 -14.93
N TRP A 6 46.11 20.01 -14.81
CA TRP A 6 45.24 20.31 -13.64
C TRP A 6 45.04 21.77 -13.19
N SER A 7 43.78 22.24 -13.20
CA SER A 7 43.03 22.88 -12.09
C SER A 7 41.62 23.28 -12.61
N SER A 8 40.55 22.59 -12.22
CA SER A 8 39.65 22.91 -11.11
C SER A 8 38.75 24.14 -11.34
N ALA A 9 37.48 23.90 -11.68
CA ALA A 9 36.35 24.73 -11.22
C ALA A 9 35.06 23.92 -11.33
N ALA A 10 34.52 23.56 -10.16
CA ALA A 10 33.22 22.94 -9.98
C ALA A 10 32.12 23.91 -10.42
N MET A 11 31.15 23.42 -11.19
CA MET A 11 29.87 24.08 -11.33
C MET A 11 28.77 23.04 -11.17
N MET A 12 28.39 22.89 -9.90
CA MET A 12 27.31 22.06 -9.41
C MET A 12 25.99 22.76 -9.77
N LEU A 13 25.41 22.45 -10.93
CA LEU A 13 24.04 22.85 -11.23
C LEU A 13 23.10 21.77 -10.68
N VAL A 14 22.58 22.03 -9.48
CA VAL A 14 21.42 21.32 -8.94
C VAL A 14 20.20 21.82 -9.73
N ALA A 15 19.86 21.12 -10.81
CA ALA A 15 18.56 21.25 -11.42
C ALA A 15 17.54 20.53 -10.53
N ILE A 16 16.83 21.30 -9.71
CA ILE A 16 15.61 20.83 -9.04
C ILE A 16 14.53 20.72 -10.12
N THR A 17 14.50 19.62 -10.86
CA THR A 17 13.36 19.22 -11.71
C THR A 17 12.49 18.25 -10.93
N GLY A 18 11.87 18.75 -9.86
CA GLY A 18 10.97 18.01 -8.99
C GLY A 18 9.51 18.18 -9.36
N ALA A 19 9.17 18.05 -10.65
CA ALA A 19 7.81 17.82 -11.10
C ALA A 19 7.82 16.54 -11.93
N LEU A 20 8.05 15.40 -11.26
CA LEU A 20 7.88 14.10 -11.89
C LEU A 20 6.39 13.91 -12.16
N ALA A 21 6.01 14.21 -13.40
CA ALA A 21 4.79 13.74 -14.01
C ALA A 21 4.66 12.24 -13.74
N TRP A 22 3.48 11.81 -13.32
CA TRP A 22 3.18 10.40 -13.15
C TRP A 22 3.32 9.71 -14.51
N GLY A 23 4.38 8.90 -14.73
CA GLY A 23 4.52 8.11 -15.96
C GLY A 23 5.95 7.84 -16.47
N ASP A 24 6.93 8.65 -16.07
CA ASP A 24 8.27 8.62 -16.70
C ASP A 24 9.33 7.76 -15.99
N GLY A 25 8.94 7.03 -14.94
CA GLY A 25 9.84 6.17 -14.18
C GLY A 25 9.91 4.73 -14.72
N PRO A 26 10.97 3.98 -14.38
CA PRO A 26 11.09 2.58 -14.75
C PRO A 26 9.90 1.77 -14.23
N VAL A 27 9.49 0.78 -15.02
CA VAL A 27 8.37 -0.09 -14.69
C VAL A 27 8.74 -1.56 -14.87
N VAL A 28 8.13 -2.40 -14.04
CA VAL A 28 8.23 -3.85 -14.11
C VAL A 28 6.87 -4.41 -14.45
N LEU A 29 6.78 -5.08 -15.59
CA LEU A 29 5.57 -5.76 -16.03
C LEU A 29 5.59 -7.20 -15.49
N LEU A 30 4.49 -7.58 -14.84
CA LEU A 30 4.31 -8.92 -14.29
C LEU A 30 3.55 -9.82 -15.26
N THR A 31 3.64 -11.14 -15.05
CA THR A 31 2.96 -12.15 -15.87
C THR A 31 1.43 -12.09 -15.77
N ASN A 32 0.90 -11.47 -14.71
CA ASN A 32 -0.53 -11.24 -14.49
C ASN A 32 -1.01 -9.86 -14.98
N ASP A 33 -0.26 -9.22 -15.88
CA ASP A 33 -0.56 -7.89 -16.45
C ASP A 33 -0.54 -6.71 -15.47
N SER A 34 -0.08 -6.92 -14.24
CA SER A 34 0.18 -5.84 -13.28
C SER A 34 1.48 -5.10 -13.61
N VAL A 35 1.54 -3.82 -13.24
CA VAL A 35 2.73 -2.97 -13.42
C VAL A 35 3.17 -2.46 -12.06
N LEU A 36 4.46 -2.62 -11.76
CA LEU A 36 5.10 -1.97 -10.61
C LEU A 36 5.97 -0.82 -11.11
N TYR A 37 5.84 0.35 -10.49
CA TYR A 37 6.68 1.51 -10.77
C TYR A 37 7.91 1.44 -9.89
N GLY A 38 9.07 1.24 -10.49
CA GLY A 38 10.32 1.04 -9.77
C GLY A 38 11.42 0.42 -10.60
N THR A 39 12.63 0.42 -10.04
CA THR A 39 13.80 -0.20 -10.66
C THR A 39 13.92 -1.63 -10.17
N ALA A 40 14.03 -2.58 -11.09
CA ALA A 40 14.24 -3.98 -10.76
C ALA A 40 15.70 -4.39 -10.96
N THR A 41 16.32 -4.85 -9.88
CA THR A 41 17.63 -5.51 -9.85
C THR A 41 17.45 -7.02 -9.70
N ARG A 42 18.33 -7.80 -10.34
CA ARG A 42 18.26 -9.26 -10.27
C ARG A 42 19.18 -9.76 -9.18
N GLU A 43 18.65 -10.56 -8.27
CA GLU A 43 19.39 -11.23 -7.19
C GLU A 43 19.13 -12.74 -7.29
N ARG A 44 20.12 -13.50 -7.80
CA ARG A 44 20.03 -14.96 -8.03
C ARG A 44 18.78 -15.35 -8.85
N ASP A 45 17.76 -15.90 -8.19
CA ASP A 45 16.49 -16.37 -8.79
C ASP A 45 15.29 -15.46 -8.47
N GLN A 46 15.56 -14.28 -7.94
CA GLN A 46 14.55 -13.29 -7.59
C GLN A 46 14.86 -11.94 -8.26
N TRP A 47 13.80 -11.18 -8.48
CA TRP A 47 13.87 -9.77 -8.80
C TRP A 47 13.58 -8.98 -7.54
N VAL A 48 14.39 -7.97 -7.31
CA VAL A 48 14.20 -6.98 -6.27
C VAL A 48 13.79 -5.70 -6.95
N VAL A 49 12.56 -5.25 -6.69
CA VAL A 49 12.00 -4.02 -7.23
C VAL A 49 12.03 -2.95 -6.15
N GLU A 50 12.82 -1.91 -6.36
CA GLU A 50 12.77 -0.69 -5.56
C GLU A 50 11.69 0.23 -6.14
N LEU A 51 10.60 0.41 -5.40
CA LEU A 51 9.45 1.15 -5.90
C LEU A 51 9.73 2.65 -5.94
N THR A 52 9.27 3.34 -6.98
CA THR A 52 9.48 4.79 -7.16
C THR A 52 8.93 5.62 -6.00
N ARG A 53 7.87 5.15 -5.34
CA ARG A 53 7.25 5.81 -4.17
C ARG A 53 7.81 5.31 -2.82
N GLY A 54 8.94 4.61 -2.86
CA GLY A 54 9.55 3.97 -1.70
C GLY A 54 9.02 2.56 -1.45
N GLY A 55 9.84 1.76 -0.78
CA GLY A 55 9.58 0.34 -0.53
C GLY A 55 10.35 -0.58 -1.47
N ARG A 56 10.46 -1.85 -1.08
CA ARG A 56 11.18 -2.90 -1.79
C ARG A 56 10.27 -4.12 -1.92
N VAL A 57 10.11 -4.65 -3.12
CA VAL A 57 9.33 -5.86 -3.40
C VAL A 57 10.28 -6.93 -3.94
N VAL A 58 10.18 -8.15 -3.41
CA VAL A 58 10.95 -9.29 -3.91
C VAL A 58 10.00 -10.22 -4.64
N LEU A 59 10.28 -10.46 -5.92
CA LEU A 59 9.46 -11.27 -6.80
C LEU A 59 10.25 -12.49 -7.30
N PRO A 60 9.64 -13.68 -7.35
CA PRO A 60 10.19 -14.80 -8.10
C PRO A 60 10.47 -14.41 -9.55
N LYS A 61 11.53 -14.94 -10.16
CA LYS A 61 11.84 -14.69 -11.58
C LYS A 61 10.66 -14.95 -12.52
N ARG A 62 9.88 -15.99 -12.23
CA ARG A 62 8.70 -16.41 -13.02
C ARG A 62 7.54 -15.41 -13.01
N ASP A 63 7.49 -14.50 -12.04
CA ASP A 63 6.38 -13.55 -11.91
C ASP A 63 6.66 -12.24 -12.68
N VAL A 64 7.91 -12.01 -13.07
CA VAL A 64 8.32 -10.85 -13.85
C VAL A 64 8.35 -11.22 -15.33
N LEU A 65 7.48 -10.58 -16.10
CA LEU A 65 7.40 -10.75 -17.55
C LEU A 65 8.51 -9.95 -18.25
N ALA A 66 8.63 -8.66 -17.91
CA ALA A 66 9.62 -7.77 -18.53
C ALA A 66 9.86 -6.51 -17.69
N ARG A 67 10.91 -5.76 -18.01
CA ARG A 67 11.25 -4.47 -17.40
C ARG A 67 11.38 -3.43 -18.50
N PHE A 68 10.91 -2.22 -18.22
CA PHE A 68 10.95 -1.11 -19.15
C PHE A 68 11.42 0.17 -18.45
N PRO A 69 12.11 1.07 -19.16
CA PRO A 69 12.47 2.40 -18.66
C PRO A 69 11.27 3.29 -18.34
N SER A 70 10.11 3.03 -18.95
CA SER A 70 8.90 3.82 -18.75
C SER A 70 7.62 3.01 -19.02
N MET A 71 6.49 3.53 -18.52
CA MET A 71 5.16 3.00 -18.85
C MET A 71 4.87 3.07 -20.36
N ALA A 72 5.37 4.11 -21.03
CA ALA A 72 5.21 4.30 -22.47
C ALA A 72 5.88 3.16 -23.27
N GLU A 73 7.07 2.73 -22.85
CA GLU A 73 7.77 1.61 -23.48
C GLU A 73 7.09 0.27 -23.20
N ALA A 74 6.63 0.04 -21.98
CA ALA A 74 5.85 -1.16 -21.65
C ALA A 74 4.58 -1.25 -22.51
N PHE A 75 3.88 -0.13 -22.67
CA PHE A 75 2.71 -0.03 -23.53
C PHE A 75 3.07 -0.29 -25.00
N ALA A 76 4.14 0.32 -25.52
CA ALA A 76 4.58 0.11 -26.90
C ALA A 76 4.96 -1.36 -27.17
N TRP A 77 5.64 -2.00 -26.22
CA TRP A 77 5.99 -3.42 -26.29
C TRP A 77 4.76 -4.33 -26.36
N ARG A 78 3.70 -4.03 -25.59
CA ARG A 78 2.42 -4.76 -25.69
C ARG A 78 1.74 -4.50 -27.02
N GLN A 79 1.67 -3.23 -27.43
CA GLN A 79 1.05 -2.80 -28.68
C GLN A 79 1.65 -3.52 -29.89
N ALA A 80 2.98 -3.66 -29.94
CA ALA A 80 3.69 -4.31 -31.05
C ALA A 80 3.41 -5.81 -31.20
N ARG A 81 2.79 -6.44 -30.20
CA ARG A 81 2.45 -7.88 -30.20
C ARG A 81 0.98 -8.15 -30.49
N LEU A 82 0.18 -7.11 -30.67
CA LEU A 82 -1.23 -7.28 -31.01
C LEU A 82 -1.38 -7.61 -32.49
N ASP A 83 -2.29 -8.55 -32.77
CA ASP A 83 -2.83 -8.71 -34.11
C ASP A 83 -3.62 -7.44 -34.49
N PRO A 84 -3.29 -6.75 -35.60
CA PRO A 84 -4.02 -5.59 -36.08
C PRO A 84 -5.53 -5.83 -36.32
N GLN A 85 -5.93 -7.07 -36.57
CA GLN A 85 -7.33 -7.44 -36.84
C GLN A 85 -8.11 -7.82 -35.58
N ASN A 86 -7.43 -8.06 -34.45
CA ASN A 86 -8.09 -8.48 -33.23
C ASN A 86 -8.58 -7.27 -32.41
N THR A 87 -9.78 -6.79 -32.72
CA THR A 87 -10.41 -5.64 -32.05
C THR A 87 -10.47 -5.77 -30.53
N ASP A 88 -10.77 -6.96 -30.00
CA ASP A 88 -10.89 -7.19 -28.56
C ASP A 88 -9.54 -7.06 -27.85
N ALA A 89 -8.45 -7.48 -28.50
CA ALA A 89 -7.10 -7.30 -27.97
C ALA A 89 -6.69 -5.80 -27.92
N TRP A 90 -7.11 -5.01 -28.92
CA TRP A 90 -6.90 -3.56 -28.92
C TRP A 90 -7.72 -2.84 -27.86
N LEU A 91 -8.99 -3.22 -27.67
CA LEU A 91 -9.83 -2.71 -26.59
C LEU A 91 -9.21 -3.02 -25.22
N SER A 92 -8.78 -4.28 -25.03
CA SER A 92 -8.13 -4.73 -23.80
C SER A 92 -6.86 -3.94 -23.50
N LEU A 93 -6.05 -3.61 -24.51
CA LEU A 93 -4.87 -2.75 -24.36
C LEU A 93 -5.25 -1.32 -23.93
N GLY A 94 -6.33 -0.77 -24.47
CA GLY A 94 -6.84 0.55 -24.08
C GLY A 94 -7.28 0.59 -22.62
N PHE A 95 -8.06 -0.40 -22.18
CA PHE A 95 -8.48 -0.50 -20.78
C PHE A 95 -7.31 -0.80 -19.83
N TRP A 96 -6.34 -1.60 -20.28
CA TRP A 96 -5.11 -1.84 -19.53
C TRP A 96 -4.33 -0.54 -19.30
N ALA A 97 -4.23 0.33 -20.31
CA ALA A 97 -3.59 1.63 -20.17
C ALA A 97 -4.31 2.52 -19.14
N LEU A 98 -5.65 2.59 -19.19
CA LEU A 98 -6.42 3.35 -18.19
C LEU A 98 -6.28 2.79 -16.77
N ARG A 99 -6.30 1.45 -16.61
CA ARG A 99 -6.10 0.78 -15.31
C ARG A 99 -4.80 1.17 -14.64
N HIS A 100 -3.76 1.43 -15.42
CA HIS A 100 -2.43 1.83 -14.95
C HIS A 100 -2.18 3.34 -15.09
N ASN A 101 -3.27 4.13 -15.11
CA ASN A 101 -3.24 5.59 -15.16
C ASN A 101 -2.37 6.16 -16.30
N TYR A 102 -2.43 5.53 -17.48
CA TYR A 102 -1.72 5.94 -18.70
C TYR A 102 -2.72 6.34 -19.80
N PRO A 103 -3.41 7.49 -19.65
CA PRO A 103 -4.45 7.94 -20.58
C PRO A 103 -3.93 8.19 -22.01
N GLU A 104 -2.66 8.56 -22.17
CA GLU A 104 -2.01 8.76 -23.46
C GLU A 104 -1.98 7.46 -24.28
N GLY A 105 -1.77 6.33 -23.62
CA GLY A 105 -1.83 5.01 -24.25
C GLY A 105 -3.24 4.66 -24.75
N ALA A 106 -4.25 4.89 -23.93
CA ALA A 106 -5.65 4.68 -24.33
C ALA A 106 -6.05 5.59 -25.50
N ALA A 107 -5.63 6.86 -25.48
CA ALA A 107 -5.81 7.79 -26.59
C ALA A 107 -5.09 7.33 -27.87
N LYS A 108 -3.89 6.74 -27.73
CA LYS A 108 -3.14 6.16 -28.85
C LYS A 108 -3.88 4.98 -29.48
N VAL A 109 -4.46 4.08 -28.68
CA VAL A 109 -5.33 2.99 -29.19
C VAL A 109 -6.46 3.55 -30.05
N LEU A 110 -7.23 4.50 -29.50
CA LEU A 110 -8.36 5.10 -30.19
C LEU A 110 -7.96 5.76 -31.52
N ARG A 111 -6.83 6.49 -31.53
CA ARG A 111 -6.29 7.08 -32.77
C ARG A 111 -5.88 6.01 -33.78
N SER A 112 -5.13 4.99 -33.35
CA SER A 112 -4.69 3.91 -34.25
C SER A 112 -5.88 3.18 -34.89
N GLN A 113 -6.92 2.87 -34.12
CA GLN A 113 -8.10 2.16 -34.63
C GLN A 113 -8.95 3.03 -35.55
N ARG A 114 -9.08 4.34 -35.24
CA ARG A 114 -9.74 5.31 -36.11
C ARG A 114 -9.05 5.46 -37.45
N VAL A 115 -7.72 5.65 -37.45
CA VAL A 115 -6.92 5.77 -38.68
C VAL A 115 -6.99 4.49 -39.52
N SER A 116 -7.06 3.33 -38.86
CA SER A 116 -7.18 2.04 -39.54
C SER A 116 -8.59 1.74 -40.08
N GLY A 117 -9.59 2.59 -39.81
CA GLY A 117 -10.99 2.33 -40.17
C GLY A 117 -11.67 1.20 -39.39
N ARG A 118 -11.04 0.71 -38.32
CA ARG A 118 -11.51 -0.44 -37.50
C ARG A 118 -12.24 -0.02 -36.23
N MET A 119 -12.52 1.27 -36.08
CA MET A 119 -13.23 1.79 -34.91
C MET A 119 -14.72 1.43 -35.01
N ASP A 120 -15.16 0.50 -34.16
CA ASP A 120 -16.56 0.11 -34.02
C ASP A 120 -17.20 0.67 -32.73
N ALA A 121 -18.49 0.37 -32.53
CA ALA A 121 -19.25 0.84 -31.38
C ALA A 121 -18.68 0.41 -30.01
N ARG A 122 -17.89 -0.68 -29.95
CA ARG A 122 -17.32 -1.17 -28.68
C ARG A 122 -16.27 -0.21 -28.10
N PHE A 123 -15.65 0.62 -28.94
CA PHE A 123 -14.71 1.65 -28.48
C PHE A 123 -15.38 2.81 -27.75
N ALA A 124 -16.71 2.96 -27.83
CA ALA A 124 -17.43 4.04 -27.14
C ALA A 124 -17.21 4.01 -25.63
N ALA A 125 -17.19 2.82 -25.01
CA ALA A 125 -16.92 2.67 -23.59
C ALA A 125 -15.51 3.11 -23.20
N LEU A 126 -14.51 2.78 -24.03
CA LEU A 126 -13.13 3.23 -23.84
C LEU A 126 -12.99 4.75 -24.00
N GLN A 127 -13.68 5.34 -24.99
CA GLN A 127 -13.70 6.79 -25.19
C GLN A 127 -14.29 7.52 -23.98
N GLU A 128 -15.42 7.06 -23.46
CA GLU A 128 -16.07 7.68 -22.30
C GLU A 128 -15.23 7.52 -21.03
N GLN A 129 -14.61 6.35 -20.81
CA GLN A 129 -13.69 6.17 -19.70
C GLN A 129 -12.46 7.09 -19.81
N LEU A 130 -11.85 7.21 -20.98
CA LEU A 130 -10.74 8.14 -21.20
C LEU A 130 -11.15 9.59 -20.92
N ARG A 131 -12.33 10.01 -21.41
CA ARG A 131 -12.86 11.35 -21.15
C ARG A 131 -12.98 11.60 -19.65
N ARG A 132 -13.56 10.66 -18.88
CA ARG A 132 -13.66 10.77 -17.42
C ARG A 132 -12.30 10.83 -16.73
N HIS A 133 -11.33 10.02 -17.15
CA HIS A 133 -9.96 10.07 -16.61
C HIS A 133 -9.30 11.43 -16.84
N VAL A 134 -9.41 12.00 -18.04
CA VAL A 134 -8.83 13.30 -18.38
C VAL A 134 -9.55 14.45 -17.67
N THR A 135 -10.88 14.41 -17.58
CA THR A 135 -11.66 15.44 -16.87
C THR A 135 -11.43 15.38 -15.35
N SER A 136 -11.26 14.20 -14.77
CA SER A 136 -10.97 14.04 -13.33
C SER A 136 -9.52 14.40 -12.97
N ALA A 137 -8.59 14.30 -13.93
CA ALA A 137 -7.20 14.75 -13.77
C ALA A 137 -7.02 16.27 -13.92
N SER A 138 -8.08 17.01 -14.28
CA SER A 138 -8.06 18.47 -14.19
C SER A 138 -8.12 18.87 -12.71
N PRO A 139 -7.21 19.71 -12.22
CA PRO A 139 -7.16 20.04 -10.80
C PRO A 139 -8.44 20.79 -10.43
N SER A 140 -9.41 20.10 -9.83
CA SER A 140 -10.44 20.78 -9.08
C SER A 140 -9.74 21.68 -8.05
N PRO A 141 -10.14 22.95 -7.94
CA PRO A 141 -9.47 23.91 -7.09
C PRO A 141 -9.46 23.35 -5.67
N ARG A 142 -8.28 23.35 -5.04
CA ARG A 142 -8.01 22.98 -3.64
C ARG A 142 -9.27 23.10 -2.78
N GLY A 143 -10.03 22.02 -2.71
CA GLY A 143 -11.24 21.93 -1.93
C GLY A 143 -10.81 21.62 -0.51
N SER A 144 -10.79 22.68 0.30
CA SER A 144 -10.91 22.70 1.76
C SER A 144 -10.63 21.36 2.47
N VAL A 145 -9.49 21.29 3.15
CA VAL A 145 -9.25 20.32 4.21
C VAL A 145 -10.41 20.44 5.21
N SER A 146 -11.37 19.51 5.14
CA SER A 146 -12.34 19.35 6.22
C SER A 146 -11.59 18.79 7.44
N PRO A 147 -11.78 19.33 8.66
CA PRO A 147 -11.08 18.87 9.85
C PRO A 147 -11.36 17.38 10.09
N GLN A 148 -10.34 16.66 10.56
CA GLN A 148 -10.36 15.23 10.80
C GLN A 148 -11.47 14.84 11.79
N THR A 149 -12.54 14.21 11.31
CA THR A 149 -13.61 13.60 12.13
C THR A 149 -13.54 12.08 12.22
N GLY A 150 -12.41 11.48 11.81
CA GLY A 150 -12.19 10.02 11.90
C GLY A 150 -11.61 9.59 13.24
N LEU A 151 -11.89 8.35 13.65
CA LEU A 151 -11.30 7.73 14.84
C LEU A 151 -9.76 7.64 14.72
N SER A 152 -9.02 8.02 15.76
CA SER A 152 -7.58 7.76 15.81
C SER A 152 -7.33 6.29 16.05
N TRP A 153 -6.45 5.66 15.26
CA TRP A 153 -6.09 4.25 15.45
C TRP A 153 -5.48 3.96 16.84
N LYS A 154 -4.96 4.98 17.54
CA LYS A 154 -4.42 4.86 18.91
C LYS A 154 -5.53 4.71 19.95
N GLU A 155 -6.71 5.28 19.67
CA GLU A 155 -7.88 5.24 20.53
C GLU A 155 -8.66 3.93 20.35
N VAL A 156 -8.44 3.24 19.22
CA VAL A 156 -9.01 1.91 18.99
C VAL A 156 -8.31 0.87 19.89
N PRO A 157 -9.06 0.14 20.74
CA PRO A 157 -8.43 -0.82 21.64
C PRO A 157 -7.78 -1.98 20.86
N LEU A 158 -6.80 -2.63 21.50
CA LEU A 158 -5.93 -3.60 20.83
C LEU A 158 -6.69 -4.81 20.28
N ALA A 159 -7.78 -5.22 20.93
CA ALA A 159 -8.60 -6.34 20.50
C ALA A 159 -9.31 -6.03 19.17
N GLU A 160 -9.82 -4.82 19.01
CA GLU A 160 -10.53 -4.33 17.83
C GLU A 160 -9.56 -4.08 16.68
N ARG A 161 -8.33 -3.63 16.99
CA ARG A 161 -7.24 -3.58 16.01
C ARG A 161 -6.86 -4.97 15.50
N ARG A 162 -6.71 -5.95 16.39
CA ARG A 162 -6.44 -7.35 16.01
C ARG A 162 -7.57 -7.94 15.16
N PHE A 163 -8.82 -7.73 15.57
CA PHE A 163 -9.98 -8.16 14.80
C PHE A 163 -9.98 -7.53 13.39
N PHE A 164 -9.60 -6.26 13.27
CA PHE A 164 -9.45 -5.62 11.98
C PHE A 164 -8.44 -6.37 11.10
N PHE A 165 -7.21 -6.58 11.58
CA PHE A 165 -6.15 -7.24 10.79
C PHE A 165 -6.49 -8.68 10.42
N ASP A 166 -7.12 -9.42 11.34
CA ASP A 166 -7.38 -10.85 11.13
C ASP A 166 -8.64 -11.12 10.31
N ARG A 167 -9.64 -10.23 10.35
CA ARG A 167 -10.99 -10.51 9.81
C ARG A 167 -11.51 -9.45 8.85
N VAL A 168 -11.30 -8.17 9.14
CA VAL A 168 -11.89 -7.07 8.35
C VAL A 168 -11.00 -6.69 7.16
N GLU A 169 -9.70 -6.58 7.36
CA GLU A 169 -8.75 -6.21 6.32
C GLU A 169 -8.80 -7.14 5.09
N PRO A 170 -8.85 -8.48 5.23
CA PRO A 170 -9.04 -9.37 4.08
C PRO A 170 -10.32 -9.11 3.30
N VAL A 171 -11.44 -8.84 3.99
CA VAL A 171 -12.73 -8.50 3.37
C VAL A 171 -12.61 -7.22 2.56
N LEU A 172 -12.04 -6.16 3.15
CA LEU A 172 -11.88 -4.87 2.49
C LEU A 172 -10.94 -4.97 1.27
N LEU A 173 -9.84 -5.72 1.38
CA LEU A 173 -8.92 -5.91 0.27
C LEU A 173 -9.55 -6.69 -0.89
N GLN A 174 -10.34 -7.72 -0.58
CA GLN A 174 -11.00 -8.55 -1.58
C GLN A 174 -12.15 -7.81 -2.28
N ARG A 175 -12.95 -7.05 -1.54
CA ARG A 175 -14.20 -6.45 -2.03
C ARG A 175 -14.05 -5.00 -2.49
N CYS A 176 -13.11 -4.26 -1.90
CA CYS A 176 -12.93 -2.83 -2.15
C CYS A 176 -11.52 -2.50 -2.68
N GLY A 177 -10.50 -3.31 -2.36
CA GLY A 177 -9.08 -3.05 -2.65
C GLY A 177 -8.64 -3.30 -4.09
N MET A 178 -9.55 -3.50 -5.05
CA MET A 178 -9.20 -3.65 -6.45
C MET A 178 -8.56 -2.39 -7.02
N VAL A 179 -7.61 -2.54 -7.95
CA VAL A 179 -6.74 -1.47 -8.52
C VAL A 179 -7.54 -0.28 -9.08
N GLY A 180 -8.81 -0.46 -9.46
CA GLY A 180 -9.71 0.59 -9.96
C GLY A 180 -10.80 1.09 -8.99
N CYS A 181 -10.84 0.59 -7.75
CA CYS A 181 -11.83 1.02 -6.74
C CYS A 181 -11.14 1.73 -5.58
N HIS A 182 -10.52 1.01 -4.64
CA HIS A 182 -9.72 1.59 -3.56
C HIS A 182 -8.30 1.01 -3.50
N GLY A 183 -7.86 0.32 -4.55
CA GLY A 183 -6.53 -0.29 -4.59
C GLY A 183 -5.38 0.67 -4.92
N PRO A 184 -4.16 0.14 -5.09
CA PRO A 184 -2.95 0.95 -5.28
C PRO A 184 -2.90 1.82 -6.55
N GLY A 185 -3.76 1.54 -7.54
CA GLY A 185 -3.82 2.26 -8.82
C GLY A 185 -4.76 3.46 -8.81
N GLY A 186 -5.55 3.66 -7.76
CA GLY A 186 -6.52 4.75 -7.66
C GLY A 186 -6.00 5.99 -6.91
N ASP A 187 -6.45 7.17 -7.34
CA ASP A 187 -6.23 8.44 -6.63
C ASP A 187 -7.45 8.78 -5.76
N PHE A 188 -7.67 7.96 -4.73
CA PHE A 188 -8.79 8.09 -3.81
C PHE A 188 -8.29 8.40 -2.40
N ALA A 189 -9.01 9.26 -1.69
CA ALA A 189 -8.72 9.59 -0.29
C ALA A 189 -8.79 8.34 0.62
N PHE A 190 -9.67 7.38 0.28
CA PHE A 190 -9.72 6.06 0.90
C PHE A 190 -8.98 5.06 0.01
N ARG A 191 -7.84 4.55 0.47
CA ARG A 191 -6.95 3.67 -0.29
C ARG A 191 -6.48 2.51 0.56
N LEU A 192 -6.66 1.30 0.02
CA LEU A 192 -6.25 0.04 0.60
C LEU A 192 -5.01 -0.47 -0.15
N LEU A 193 -4.00 -0.85 0.61
CA LEU A 193 -2.74 -1.37 0.12
C LEU A 193 -2.67 -2.87 0.45
N PRO A 194 -2.43 -3.76 -0.53
CA PRO A 194 -2.29 -5.17 -0.24
C PRO A 194 -1.06 -5.39 0.66
N PRO A 195 -1.18 -6.16 1.76
CA PRO A 195 -0.05 -6.49 2.61
C PRO A 195 0.96 -7.33 1.83
N HIS A 196 2.25 -7.10 2.09
CA HIS A 196 3.31 -7.84 1.43
C HIS A 196 3.31 -9.33 1.88
N PRO A 197 3.62 -10.31 1.02
CA PRO A 197 3.62 -11.74 1.40
C PRO A 197 4.56 -12.10 2.55
N THR A 198 5.61 -11.30 2.78
CA THR A 198 6.57 -11.47 3.89
C THR A 198 6.33 -10.52 5.06
N GLU A 199 5.34 -9.64 4.97
CA GLU A 199 4.99 -8.76 6.07
C GLU A 199 4.31 -9.55 7.18
N ARG A 200 4.73 -9.30 8.42
CA ARG A 200 4.02 -9.85 9.58
C ARG A 200 2.62 -9.26 9.61
N LYS A 201 1.65 -10.02 10.14
CA LYS A 201 0.36 -9.46 10.57
C LYS A 201 0.65 -8.22 11.44
N GLN A 202 -0.05 -7.11 11.22
CA GLN A 202 0.20 -5.79 11.83
C GLN A 202 1.36 -4.97 11.22
N SER A 203 1.65 -5.15 9.93
CA SER A 203 2.67 -4.37 9.22
C SER A 203 2.33 -2.88 9.12
N SER A 204 3.29 -2.06 8.65
CA SER A 204 3.04 -0.67 8.29
C SER A 204 1.89 -0.52 7.28
N THR A 205 1.73 -1.51 6.39
CA THR A 205 0.67 -1.57 5.38
C THR A 205 -0.69 -1.83 6.04
N SER A 206 -0.78 -2.82 6.93
CA SER A 206 -2.00 -3.07 7.69
C SER A 206 -2.40 -1.88 8.57
N LEU A 207 -1.43 -1.21 9.17
CA LEU A 207 -1.67 0.02 9.93
C LEU A 207 -2.13 1.18 9.04
N HIS A 208 -1.62 1.29 7.81
CA HIS A 208 -2.10 2.25 6.83
C HIS A 208 -3.58 1.98 6.50
N ASN A 209 -3.92 0.73 6.19
CA ASN A 209 -5.28 0.31 5.88
C ASN A 209 -6.23 0.58 7.04
N LEU A 210 -5.84 0.25 8.28
CA LEU A 210 -6.62 0.58 9.46
C LEU A 210 -6.89 2.08 9.57
N ARG A 211 -5.84 2.91 9.45
CA ARG A 211 -5.96 4.37 9.57
C ARG A 211 -6.86 4.98 8.51
N THR A 212 -6.75 4.52 7.26
CA THR A 212 -7.56 5.05 6.17
C THR A 212 -9.02 4.60 6.27
N THR A 213 -9.26 3.37 6.77
CA THR A 213 -10.61 2.87 7.05
C THR A 213 -11.27 3.64 8.18
N LEU A 214 -10.54 3.90 9.28
CA LEU A 214 -11.08 4.67 10.42
C LEU A 214 -11.45 6.11 10.05
N ARG A 215 -10.87 6.69 8.99
CA ARG A 215 -11.30 8.00 8.46
C ARG A 215 -12.67 7.97 7.80
N GLN A 216 -13.17 6.79 7.45
CA GLN A 216 -14.51 6.58 6.90
C GLN A 216 -15.52 6.21 7.98
N VAL A 217 -15.08 5.99 9.22
CA VAL A 217 -15.91 5.62 10.36
C VAL A 217 -16.25 6.86 11.18
N ASP A 218 -17.54 7.08 11.44
CA ASP A 218 -18.01 8.09 12.38
C ASP A 218 -17.82 7.54 13.81
N PRO A 219 -17.04 8.19 14.68
CA PRO A 219 -16.80 7.74 16.05
C PRO A 219 -18.06 7.65 16.91
N ARG A 220 -19.08 8.47 16.64
CA ARG A 220 -20.32 8.52 17.43
C ARG A 220 -21.33 7.48 16.98
N THR A 221 -21.33 7.17 15.69
CA THR A 221 -22.24 6.18 15.09
C THR A 221 -21.51 5.28 14.07
N PRO A 222 -20.57 4.41 14.49
CA PRO A 222 -19.77 3.60 13.57
C PRO A 222 -20.59 2.77 12.58
N SER A 223 -21.69 2.17 13.04
CA SER A 223 -22.56 1.33 12.19
C SER A 223 -23.37 2.11 11.16
N ALA A 224 -23.53 3.43 11.33
CA ALA A 224 -24.19 4.34 10.38
C ALA A 224 -23.18 5.21 9.62
N SER A 225 -21.89 4.86 9.69
CA SER A 225 -20.82 5.64 9.08
C SER A 225 -20.81 5.53 7.55
N ARG A 226 -20.02 6.40 6.91
CA ARG A 226 -19.80 6.34 5.46
C ARG A 226 -19.30 4.97 5.00
N LEU A 227 -18.45 4.32 5.80
CA LEU A 227 -17.97 2.97 5.49
C LEU A 227 -19.11 1.96 5.38
N ALA A 228 -20.10 2.02 6.29
CA ALA A 228 -21.26 1.14 6.26
C ALA A 228 -22.16 1.42 5.06
N ASP A 229 -22.53 2.69 4.83
CA ASP A 229 -23.38 3.09 3.69
C ASP A 229 -22.77 2.67 2.35
N PHE A 230 -21.51 3.02 2.12
CA PHE A 230 -20.84 2.70 0.86
C PHE A 230 -20.53 1.21 0.70
N ALA A 231 -20.35 0.45 1.77
CA ALA A 231 -20.20 -1.01 1.67
C ALA A 231 -21.48 -1.68 1.14
N THR A 232 -22.67 -1.20 1.55
CA THR A 232 -23.97 -1.78 1.19
C THR A 232 -24.67 -1.10 0.02
N ARG A 233 -24.01 -0.15 -0.64
CA ARG A 233 -24.55 0.58 -1.78
C ARG A 233 -23.60 0.60 -2.96
N ALA A 234 -24.15 0.48 -4.17
CA ALA A 234 -23.40 0.74 -5.40
C ALA A 234 -22.91 2.21 -5.43
N HIS A 235 -21.60 2.41 -5.49
CA HIS A 235 -20.99 3.74 -5.34
C HIS A 235 -19.84 4.05 -6.30
N ALA A 236 -19.50 3.12 -7.18
CA ALA A 236 -18.72 3.41 -8.36
C ALA A 236 -19.67 3.37 -9.58
N ALA A 237 -19.44 4.24 -10.56
CA ALA A 237 -20.27 4.30 -11.77
C ALA A 237 -20.27 2.99 -12.58
N THR A 238 -19.31 2.08 -12.31
CA THR A 238 -19.20 0.75 -12.91
C THR A 238 -19.84 -0.35 -12.08
N LEU A 239 -20.30 -0.07 -10.86
CA LEU A 239 -20.96 -1.03 -9.98
C LEU A 239 -22.47 -0.87 -10.10
N THR A 240 -23.15 -1.94 -10.50
CA THR A 240 -24.62 -2.03 -10.50
C THR A 240 -25.16 -2.67 -9.22
N SER A 241 -24.29 -3.31 -8.44
CA SER A 241 -24.59 -3.98 -7.19
C SER A 241 -23.66 -3.48 -6.08
N PRO A 242 -24.07 -3.54 -4.80
CA PRO A 242 -23.20 -3.13 -3.70
C PRO A 242 -21.96 -4.03 -3.59
N PRO A 243 -20.82 -3.49 -3.10
CA PRO A 243 -19.64 -4.29 -2.82
C PRO A 243 -19.89 -5.45 -1.83
N LEU A 244 -20.78 -5.21 -0.87
CA LEU A 244 -21.24 -6.16 0.15
C LEU A 244 -22.76 -6.08 0.27
N SER A 245 -23.45 -7.20 0.10
CA SER A 245 -24.88 -7.32 0.40
C SER A 245 -25.09 -7.50 1.91
N PRO A 246 -26.20 -7.02 2.51
CA PRO A 246 -26.50 -7.25 3.93
C PRO A 246 -26.53 -8.74 4.35
N GLU A 247 -26.71 -9.63 3.40
CA GLU A 247 -26.81 -11.08 3.57
C GLU A 247 -25.43 -11.75 3.55
N ASP A 248 -24.41 -11.06 3.01
CA ASP A 248 -23.06 -11.60 2.83
C ASP A 248 -22.41 -11.89 4.20
N PRO A 249 -21.76 -13.06 4.37
CA PRO A 249 -20.95 -13.34 5.56
C PRO A 249 -19.88 -12.28 5.81
N GLU A 250 -19.30 -11.72 4.75
CA GLU A 250 -18.31 -10.65 4.80
C GLU A 250 -18.87 -9.33 5.33
N TRP A 251 -20.13 -9.00 5.01
CA TRP A 251 -20.82 -7.86 5.62
C TRP A 251 -20.97 -8.06 7.12
N LYS A 252 -21.36 -9.25 7.56
CA LYS A 252 -21.52 -9.55 9.00
C LYS A 252 -20.22 -9.35 9.77
N VAL A 253 -19.08 -9.72 9.18
CA VAL A 253 -17.74 -9.47 9.76
C VAL A 253 -17.46 -7.97 9.89
N LEU A 254 -17.76 -7.17 8.87
CA LEU A 254 -17.56 -5.73 8.92
C LEU A 254 -18.51 -5.05 9.92
N ALA A 255 -19.79 -5.43 9.92
CA ALA A 255 -20.81 -4.91 10.83
C ALA A 255 -20.50 -5.26 12.30
N GLU A 256 -20.00 -6.46 12.57
CA GLU A 256 -19.54 -6.86 13.90
C GLU A 256 -18.40 -5.95 14.39
N TRP A 257 -17.42 -5.68 13.53
CA TRP A 257 -16.32 -4.78 13.89
C TRP A 257 -16.81 -3.36 14.17
N LEU A 258 -17.68 -2.80 13.32
CA LEU A 258 -18.29 -1.47 13.54
C LEU A 258 -19.09 -1.41 14.86
N THR A 259 -19.82 -2.47 15.18
CA THR A 259 -20.56 -2.57 16.44
C THR A 259 -19.62 -2.59 17.65
N ARG A 260 -18.48 -3.31 17.55
CA ARG A 260 -17.45 -3.34 18.59
C ARG A 260 -16.78 -1.98 18.80
N LEU A 261 -16.64 -1.17 17.75
CA LEU A 261 -16.17 0.22 17.87
C LEU A 261 -17.19 1.13 18.57
N SER A 262 -18.48 0.77 18.56
CA SER A 262 -19.56 1.56 19.16
C SER A 262 -19.72 1.32 20.66
N THR A 263 -19.07 0.30 21.22
CA THR A 263 -19.21 -0.04 22.64
C THR A 263 -18.24 0.83 23.44
N PRO A 264 -18.70 1.86 24.17
CA PRO A 264 -17.85 2.49 25.18
C PRO A 264 -17.48 1.41 26.17
N ARG A 265 -16.20 1.04 26.20
CA ARG A 265 -15.72 0.17 27.26
C ARG A 265 -15.80 0.99 28.55
N PRO A 266 -16.34 0.45 29.65
CA PRO A 266 -16.23 1.13 30.93
C PRO A 266 -14.76 1.46 31.13
N ASP A 267 -14.47 2.73 31.40
CA ASP A 267 -13.16 3.15 31.87
C ASP A 267 -12.76 2.15 32.95
N LEU A 268 -11.77 1.30 32.64
CA LEU A 268 -11.05 0.67 33.73
C LEU A 268 -10.47 1.85 34.49
N PRO A 269 -10.89 2.10 35.74
CA PRO A 269 -10.41 3.27 36.45
C PRO A 269 -8.89 3.22 36.41
N GLU A 270 -8.29 4.29 35.87
CA GLU A 270 -6.86 4.55 35.82
C GLU A 270 -6.22 4.64 37.23
N LYS A 271 -7.00 4.30 38.26
CA LYS A 271 -6.66 4.23 39.67
C LYS A 271 -6.84 2.80 40.21
N MET A 272 -6.11 1.86 39.65
CA MET A 272 -5.77 0.59 40.31
C MET A 272 -4.28 0.23 40.14
N LEU A 273 -3.43 1.26 39.99
CA LEU A 273 -2.11 1.19 40.64
C LEU A 273 -2.37 1.32 42.15
N PRO A 274 -1.85 0.41 42.99
CA PRO A 274 -1.93 0.59 44.42
C PRO A 274 -1.07 1.79 44.83
N ASP A 275 -1.69 2.96 44.95
CA ASP A 275 -1.20 4.05 45.79
C ASP A 275 -1.33 3.63 47.25
N THR A 276 -0.47 2.72 47.70
CA THR A 276 -0.19 2.58 49.14
C THR A 276 1.25 2.13 49.34
N VAL A 277 2.19 3.03 49.06
CA VAL A 277 3.37 3.17 49.92
C VAL A 277 3.58 4.66 50.12
N GLY A 278 3.00 5.18 51.21
CA GLY A 278 3.38 6.49 51.73
C GLY A 278 4.84 6.49 52.21
N PRO A 279 5.48 7.65 52.29
CA PRO A 279 6.85 7.74 52.76
C PRO A 279 6.91 7.54 54.28
N THR A 280 7.99 6.90 54.75
CA THR A 280 8.51 6.88 56.13
C THR A 280 8.14 5.64 56.97
N VAL A 281 9.11 4.71 57.11
CA VAL A 281 9.86 4.34 58.34
C VAL A 281 10.49 2.93 58.16
N LEU A 282 11.69 2.74 58.76
CA LEU A 282 12.62 1.58 58.79
C LEU A 282 13.66 1.62 57.65
N SER A 283 14.89 2.15 57.82
CA SER A 283 15.81 1.99 58.98
C SER A 283 15.76 0.59 59.56
N GLN A 284 16.26 -0.39 58.80
CA GLN A 284 16.93 -1.61 59.26
C GLN A 284 17.16 -2.53 58.04
N LEU A 285 18.30 -2.33 57.35
CA LEU A 285 18.89 -3.38 56.54
C LEU A 285 19.96 -4.07 57.40
N PRO A 286 19.85 -5.38 57.67
CA PRO A 286 20.98 -6.15 58.17
C PRO A 286 22.04 -6.21 57.07
N THR A 287 23.28 -5.92 57.45
CA THR A 287 24.49 -6.15 56.65
C THR A 287 24.54 -7.58 56.13
N PRO A 288 24.91 -7.81 54.85
CA PRO A 288 25.24 -9.15 54.39
C PRO A 288 26.53 -9.62 55.07
N GLU A 289 26.40 -10.70 55.83
CA GLU A 289 27.51 -11.50 56.35
C GLU A 289 28.41 -11.93 55.19
N VAL A 290 29.71 -11.69 55.37
CA VAL A 290 30.78 -12.17 54.50
C VAL A 290 31.12 -13.60 54.91
N PRO A 291 30.96 -14.62 54.05
CA PRO A 291 31.58 -15.91 54.30
C PRO A 291 33.09 -15.78 54.06
N ARG A 292 33.84 -15.80 55.16
CA ARG A 292 35.28 -16.02 55.18
C ARG A 292 35.58 -17.50 54.90
N HIS A 293 36.65 -17.70 54.13
CA HIS A 293 37.50 -18.89 54.05
C HIS A 293 36.88 -20.23 53.62
N PHE A 294 37.26 -20.65 52.41
CA PHE A 294 37.89 -21.96 52.26
C PHE A 294 39.19 -21.81 51.45
N GLU A 295 40.29 -22.11 52.13
CA GLU A 295 41.63 -22.22 51.58
C GLU A 295 41.72 -23.44 50.64
N GLY A 296 42.52 -23.27 49.58
CA GLY A 296 43.48 -24.26 49.12
C GLY A 296 42.96 -25.56 48.51
N SER A 297 43.15 -25.71 47.20
CA SER A 297 44.18 -26.65 46.73
C SER A 297 44.43 -26.49 45.24
N SER A 298 45.69 -26.29 44.92
CA SER A 298 46.28 -26.23 43.61
C SER A 298 46.10 -27.54 42.83
N ARG A 299 45.89 -27.45 41.51
CA ARG A 299 46.77 -28.11 40.52
C ARG A 299 46.48 -27.64 39.09
N PRO A 300 47.53 -27.38 38.28
CA PRO A 300 47.41 -26.96 36.88
C PRO A 300 47.41 -28.19 35.97
N VAL A 301 46.92 -28.08 34.72
CA VAL A 301 47.51 -28.74 33.54
C VAL A 301 46.92 -28.18 32.23
N ARG A 302 47.83 -27.55 31.48
CA ARG A 302 48.08 -27.52 30.03
C ARG A 302 47.04 -27.00 29.04
N SER A 303 47.47 -25.91 28.40
CA SER A 303 47.21 -25.59 27.01
C SER A 303 47.61 -26.73 26.06
N ARG A 304 46.84 -26.88 24.98
CA ARG A 304 47.39 -27.14 23.65
C ARG A 304 46.48 -26.54 22.58
N ASP A 305 47.17 -25.91 21.64
CA ASP A 305 46.77 -25.10 20.51
C ASP A 305 45.87 -25.79 19.46
N PRO A 306 45.32 -24.99 18.53
CA PRO A 306 44.40 -25.44 17.49
C PRO A 306 45.14 -26.04 16.28
N TYR A 307 44.42 -26.91 15.57
CA TYR A 307 44.55 -27.12 14.13
C TYR A 307 43.24 -26.67 13.48
#